data_AF-A0A7R9XQ26-F1
#
_entry.id   AF-A0A7R9XQ26-F1
#
_cell.length_a   1.000
_cell.length_b   1.000
_cell.length_c   1.000
_cell.angle_alpha   90.00
_cell.angle_beta   90.00
_cell.angle_gamma   90.00
#
_symmetry.space_group_name_H-M   'P 1'
#
loop_
_entity.id
_entity.type
_entity.pdbx_description
1 polymer ?
#
loop_
_entity_poly.entity_id
_entity_poly.type
_entity_poly.pdbx_seq_one_letter_code
_entity_poly.pdbx_strand_id
1 'polypeptide(L)'
;MASADDPSRARFGAAMLDGFAVDVSHQEIERVVVELEELYRSQPGEWLPIAGIGDYLARELGYEDLDEFEDALKSDFAAFVGKLPHVVISRVESELTPGTFRDVFKVTTPAATGKAAKPRVMRLRVRNREDLWRVFMKSPNTALEIPEIDFYVGGDAKRAVDSVYNHVAACVFNLETHVAHMATSAETEDERQGILETCEALRGMLDLEREFTLVARDADGTCAFKPDDGVEIEYVDDA
;
A
#
# COMPACT_ATOMS: atom_id res chain seq x y z
N MET A 1 21.57 23.13 9.62
CA MET A 1 21.70 21.75 10.10
C MET A 1 20.32 21.32 10.59
N ALA A 2 19.54 20.62 9.77
CA ALA A 2 18.30 20.02 10.23
C ALA A 2 18.67 18.78 11.07
N SER A 3 18.11 18.69 12.27
CA SER A 3 18.24 17.54 13.17
C SER A 3 17.89 16.24 12.40
N ALA A 4 18.69 15.19 12.59
CA ALA A 4 18.47 13.88 11.98
C ALA A 4 17.20 13.17 12.53
N ASP A 5 16.61 13.70 13.61
CA ASP A 5 15.38 13.21 14.26
C ASP A 5 14.23 14.19 14.07
N ASP A 6 13.75 14.37 12.83
CA ASP A 6 12.43 14.97 12.63
C ASP A 6 11.37 13.87 12.62
N PRO A 7 10.56 13.71 13.69
CA PRO A 7 9.53 12.67 13.78
C PRO A 7 8.45 12.81 12.71
N SER A 8 8.36 13.94 12.00
CA SER A 8 7.47 14.09 10.84
C SER A 8 7.92 13.25 9.62
N ARG A 9 9.20 12.87 9.53
CA ARG A 9 9.74 12.03 8.44
C ARG A 9 9.40 10.55 8.62
N ALA A 10 9.22 10.09 9.86
CA ALA A 10 8.98 8.68 10.19
C ALA A 10 7.52 8.23 10.08
N ARG A 11 6.60 9.15 9.76
CA ARG A 11 5.14 8.92 9.85
C ARG A 11 4.40 8.96 8.51
N PHE A 12 5.09 8.89 7.37
CA PHE A 12 4.42 8.94 6.07
C PHE A 12 3.31 7.90 5.94
N GLY A 13 3.58 6.63 6.23
CA GLY A 13 2.56 5.58 6.17
C GLY A 13 1.45 5.74 7.19
N ALA A 14 1.77 6.18 8.41
CA ALA A 14 0.77 6.43 9.43
C ALA A 14 -0.17 7.59 9.02
N ALA A 15 0.39 8.66 8.45
CA ALA A 15 -0.34 9.80 7.92
C ALA A 15 -1.19 9.44 6.70
N MET A 16 -0.70 8.56 5.82
CA MET A 16 -1.50 7.97 4.74
C MET A 16 -2.72 7.26 5.31
N LEU A 17 -2.49 6.37 6.28
CA LEU A 17 -3.57 5.66 6.97
C LEU A 17 -4.50 6.60 7.76
N ASP A 18 -4.05 7.77 8.21
CA ASP A 18 -4.92 8.77 8.88
C ASP A 18 -5.79 9.50 7.86
N GLY A 19 -5.23 9.80 6.68
CA GLY A 19 -5.99 10.38 5.56
C GLY A 19 -7.11 9.48 5.05
N PHE A 20 -6.97 8.16 5.22
CA PHE A 20 -7.99 7.17 4.89
C PHE A 20 -9.07 6.95 5.95
N ALA A 21 -8.94 7.54 7.15
CA ALA A 21 -9.93 7.42 8.22
C ALA A 21 -11.22 8.22 7.97
N VAL A 22 -11.44 8.69 6.74
CA VAL A 22 -12.72 9.23 6.27
C VAL A 22 -13.63 8.04 6.00
N ASP A 23 -14.89 8.15 6.43
CA ASP A 23 -15.93 7.13 6.56
C ASP A 23 -16.34 6.40 5.25
N VAL A 24 -15.40 5.88 4.48
CA VAL A 24 -15.59 5.18 3.19
C VAL A 24 -15.02 3.77 3.33
N SER A 25 -15.51 2.81 2.53
CA SER A 25 -14.90 1.48 2.51
C SER A 25 -13.43 1.58 2.10
N HIS A 26 -12.53 1.02 2.92
CA HIS A 26 -11.08 1.16 2.72
C HIS A 26 -10.63 0.59 1.36
N GLN A 27 -11.36 -0.41 0.85
CA GLN A 27 -11.12 -1.05 -0.44
C GLN A 27 -11.42 -0.11 -1.62
N GLU A 28 -12.51 0.65 -1.58
CA GLU A 28 -12.85 1.60 -2.65
C GLU A 28 -11.84 2.75 -2.70
N ILE A 29 -11.46 3.31 -1.53
CA ILE A 29 -10.41 4.34 -1.49
C ILE A 29 -9.08 3.78 -1.99
N GLU A 30 -8.70 2.58 -1.55
CA GLU A 30 -7.45 1.96 -1.97
C GLU A 30 -7.43 1.80 -3.48
N ARG A 31 -8.48 1.25 -4.09
CA ARG A 31 -8.60 1.08 -5.54
C ARG A 31 -8.42 2.41 -6.26
N VAL A 32 -9.06 3.48 -5.78
CA VAL A 32 -8.91 4.83 -6.34
C VAL A 32 -7.47 5.33 -6.25
N VAL A 33 -6.82 5.20 -5.09
CA VAL A 33 -5.45 5.70 -4.92
C VAL A 33 -4.45 4.87 -5.71
N VAL A 34 -4.62 3.55 -5.78
CA VAL A 34 -3.79 2.66 -6.61
C VAL A 34 -3.88 3.08 -8.08
N GLU A 35 -5.09 3.28 -8.61
CA GLU A 35 -5.24 3.72 -10.01
C GLU A 35 -4.72 5.14 -10.25
N LEU A 36 -4.89 6.05 -9.28
CA LEU A 36 -4.31 7.39 -9.34
C LEU A 36 -2.77 7.34 -9.40
N GLU A 37 -2.15 6.49 -8.58
CA GLU A 37 -0.70 6.28 -8.55
C GLU A 37 -0.19 5.60 -9.84
N GLU A 38 -0.93 4.64 -10.40
CA GLU A 38 -0.61 3.98 -11.68
C GLU A 38 -0.69 4.94 -12.85
N LEU A 39 -1.77 5.73 -12.92
CA LEU A 39 -1.91 6.79 -13.90
C LEU A 39 -0.74 7.77 -13.81
N TYR A 40 -0.36 8.19 -12.61
CA TYR A 40 0.77 9.10 -12.42
C TYR A 40 2.10 8.46 -12.83
N ARG A 41 2.30 7.17 -12.56
CA ARG A 41 3.50 6.41 -12.95
C ARG A 41 3.70 6.35 -14.47
N SER A 42 2.60 6.37 -15.24
CA SER A 42 2.67 6.40 -16.70
C SER A 42 3.18 7.75 -17.27
N GLN A 43 3.08 8.83 -16.49
CA GLN A 43 3.46 10.20 -16.86
C GLN A 43 4.16 10.93 -15.69
N PRO A 44 5.34 10.43 -15.26
CA PRO A 44 5.99 10.88 -14.05
C PRO A 44 6.52 12.32 -14.18
N GLY A 45 6.31 13.12 -13.14
CA GLY A 45 6.85 14.48 -13.05
C GLY A 45 5.91 15.59 -13.56
N GLU A 46 4.84 15.23 -14.26
CA GLU A 46 3.86 16.17 -14.81
C GLU A 46 2.84 16.64 -13.77
N TRP A 47 2.22 17.79 -14.05
CA TRP A 47 1.07 18.31 -13.31
C TRP A 47 -0.21 17.87 -14.02
N LEU A 48 -1.06 17.13 -13.32
CA LEU A 48 -2.25 16.53 -13.91
C LEU A 48 -3.50 17.33 -13.55
N PRO A 49 -4.41 17.62 -14.51
CA PRO A 49 -5.62 18.39 -14.24
C PRO A 49 -6.61 17.60 -13.37
N ILE A 50 -6.99 18.14 -12.20
CA ILE A 50 -7.85 17.42 -11.25
C ILE A 50 -9.17 17.00 -11.90
N ALA A 51 -9.89 17.93 -12.55
CA ALA A 51 -11.19 17.66 -13.14
C ALA A 51 -11.13 16.54 -14.20
N GLY A 52 -10.20 16.64 -15.15
CA GLY A 52 -10.05 15.64 -16.21
C GLY A 52 -9.62 14.27 -15.72
N ILE A 53 -8.86 14.21 -14.62
CA ILE A 53 -8.44 12.96 -14.01
C ILE A 53 -9.57 12.34 -13.17
N GLY A 54 -10.37 13.16 -12.46
CA GLY A 54 -11.56 12.68 -11.76
C GLY A 54 -12.56 12.03 -12.72
N ASP A 55 -12.86 12.71 -13.84
CA ASP A 55 -13.67 12.19 -14.94
C ASP A 55 -13.14 10.88 -15.55
N TYR A 56 -11.83 10.75 -15.65
CA TYR A 56 -11.17 9.55 -16.16
C TYR A 56 -11.31 8.40 -15.17
N LEU A 57 -10.96 8.61 -13.90
CA LEU A 57 -11.02 7.60 -12.85
C LEU A 57 -12.44 7.11 -12.60
N ALA A 58 -13.44 8.01 -12.60
CA ALA A 58 -14.84 7.62 -12.47
C ALA A 58 -15.23 6.54 -13.49
N ARG A 59 -14.91 6.79 -14.77
CA ARG A 59 -15.20 5.84 -15.87
C ARG A 59 -14.38 4.55 -15.79
N GLU A 60 -13.09 4.66 -15.50
CA GLU A 60 -12.18 3.50 -15.41
C GLU A 60 -12.61 2.56 -14.27
N LEU A 61 -13.08 3.13 -13.16
CA LEU A 61 -13.51 2.38 -12.00
C LEU A 61 -14.96 1.85 -12.11
N GLY A 62 -15.68 2.25 -13.16
CA GLY A 62 -17.02 1.77 -13.48
C GLY A 62 -18.16 2.58 -12.88
N TYR A 63 -17.90 3.78 -12.38
CA TYR A 63 -18.95 4.73 -11.98
C TYR A 63 -19.60 5.35 -13.22
N GLU A 64 -20.89 5.67 -13.13
CA GLU A 64 -21.69 6.26 -14.20
C GLU A 64 -21.20 7.66 -14.56
N ASP A 65 -20.90 8.48 -13.55
CA ASP A 65 -20.40 9.83 -13.69
C ASP A 65 -19.53 10.26 -12.49
N LEU A 66 -19.07 11.51 -12.52
CA LEU A 66 -18.26 12.11 -11.46
C LEU A 66 -19.06 12.27 -10.15
N ASP A 67 -20.37 12.48 -10.23
CA ASP A 67 -21.21 12.69 -9.03
C ASP A 67 -21.32 11.38 -8.24
N GLU A 68 -21.59 10.25 -8.90
CA GLU A 68 -21.58 8.92 -8.26
C GLU A 68 -20.21 8.59 -7.66
N PHE A 69 -19.14 8.94 -8.37
CA PHE A 69 -17.77 8.73 -7.88
C PHE A 69 -17.47 9.56 -6.62
N GLU A 70 -17.83 10.84 -6.59
CA GLU A 70 -17.63 11.72 -5.43
C GLU A 70 -18.52 11.33 -4.24
N ASP A 71 -19.73 10.82 -4.50
CA ASP A 71 -20.60 10.22 -3.49
C ASP A 71 -19.95 8.98 -2.85
N ALA A 72 -19.33 8.11 -3.65
CA ALA A 72 -18.58 6.95 -3.16
C ALA A 72 -17.39 7.38 -2.28
N LEU A 73 -16.69 8.45 -2.66
CA LEU A 73 -15.61 9.06 -1.88
C LEU A 73 -16.10 9.83 -0.64
N LYS A 74 -17.41 10.09 -0.52
CA LYS A 74 -18.02 11.02 0.45
C LYS A 74 -17.30 12.38 0.49
N SER A 75 -16.80 12.84 -0.65
CA SER A 75 -15.95 14.03 -0.78
C SER A 75 -15.85 14.43 -2.25
N ASP A 76 -15.76 15.73 -2.53
CA ASP A 76 -15.33 16.17 -3.85
C ASP A 76 -13.92 15.64 -4.15
N PHE A 77 -13.66 15.30 -5.41
CA PHE A 77 -12.42 14.64 -5.82
C PHE A 77 -11.20 15.54 -5.54
N ALA A 78 -11.34 16.85 -5.72
CA ALA A 78 -10.28 17.81 -5.43
C ALA A 78 -9.89 17.80 -3.94
N ALA A 79 -10.86 17.82 -3.04
CA ALA A 79 -10.63 17.73 -1.60
C ALA A 79 -10.14 16.35 -1.18
N PHE A 80 -10.62 15.28 -1.82
CA PHE A 80 -10.13 13.92 -1.59
C PHE A 80 -8.63 13.83 -1.90
N VAL A 81 -8.23 14.22 -3.11
CA VAL A 81 -6.83 14.22 -3.53
C VAL A 81 -5.99 15.14 -2.65
N GLY A 82 -6.54 16.28 -2.20
CA GLY A 82 -5.86 17.21 -1.29
C GLY A 82 -5.63 16.68 0.12
N LYS A 83 -6.35 15.63 0.55
CA LYS A 83 -6.12 14.95 1.83
C LYS A 83 -4.96 13.96 1.76
N LEU A 84 -4.53 13.54 0.56
CA LEU A 84 -3.45 12.58 0.39
C LEU A 84 -2.10 13.25 0.69
N PRO A 85 -1.33 12.77 1.68
CA PRO A 85 -0.11 13.45 2.15
C PRO A 85 1.04 13.46 1.13
N HIS A 86 0.95 12.64 0.09
CA HIS A 86 1.90 12.58 -1.01
C HIS A 86 1.44 13.37 -2.23
N VAL A 87 0.28 14.02 -2.21
CA VAL A 87 -0.20 14.82 -3.33
C VAL A 87 -0.03 16.30 -3.02
N VAL A 88 0.50 17.04 -4.00
CA VAL A 88 0.56 18.50 -3.96
C VAL A 88 -0.40 19.04 -4.99
N ILE A 89 -1.26 19.98 -4.58
CA ILE A 89 -2.17 20.70 -5.46
C ILE A 89 -1.60 22.09 -5.77
N SER A 90 -1.76 22.51 -7.01
CA SER A 90 -1.42 23.86 -7.47
C SER A 90 -2.52 24.37 -8.40
N ARG A 91 -2.58 25.69 -8.57
CA ARG A 91 -3.47 26.34 -9.53
C ARG A 91 -2.64 26.93 -10.64
N VAL A 92 -2.85 26.45 -11.86
CA VAL A 92 -2.08 26.87 -13.04
C VAL A 92 -2.98 27.61 -14.01
N GLU A 93 -2.43 28.66 -14.61
CA GLU A 93 -3.08 29.36 -15.71
C GLU A 93 -3.04 28.50 -16.98
N SER A 94 -4.10 28.52 -17.75
CA SER A 94 -4.16 27.83 -19.04
C SER A 94 -3.29 28.54 -20.06
N GLU A 95 -2.35 27.81 -20.65
CA GLU A 95 -1.54 28.30 -21.78
C GLU A 95 -2.38 28.55 -23.04
N LEU A 96 -3.50 27.84 -23.19
CA LEU A 96 -4.40 27.94 -24.35
C LEU A 96 -5.38 29.11 -24.23
N THR A 97 -5.74 29.48 -23.00
CA THR A 97 -6.74 30.51 -22.73
C THR A 97 -6.28 31.39 -21.56
N PRO A 98 -5.48 32.45 -21.83
CA PRO A 98 -5.01 33.36 -20.80
C PRO A 98 -6.16 33.93 -19.95
N GLY A 99 -5.95 34.06 -18.65
CA GLY A 99 -6.94 34.49 -17.66
C GLY A 99 -7.85 33.37 -17.14
N THR A 100 -7.75 32.14 -17.68
CA THR A 100 -8.43 30.96 -17.14
C THR A 100 -7.46 30.11 -16.34
N PHE A 101 -7.93 29.54 -15.24
CA PHE A 101 -7.12 28.74 -14.33
C PHE A 101 -7.75 27.37 -14.12
N ARG A 102 -6.91 26.37 -13.93
CA ARG A 102 -7.33 25.02 -13.55
C ARG A 102 -6.52 24.54 -12.35
N ASP A 103 -7.15 23.75 -11.51
CA ASP A 103 -6.46 23.08 -10.42
C ASP A 103 -5.80 21.80 -10.96
N VAL A 104 -4.55 21.63 -10.59
CA VAL A 104 -3.71 20.51 -10.98
C VAL A 104 -3.12 19.87 -9.75
N PHE A 105 -2.81 18.58 -9.83
CA PHE A 105 -2.13 17.87 -8.78
C PHE A 105 -0.86 17.20 -9.30
N LYS A 106 0.04 16.89 -8.37
CA LYS A 106 1.25 16.14 -8.62
C LYS A 106 1.44 15.14 -7.50
N VAL A 107 1.66 13.87 -7.83
CA VAL A 107 2.06 12.87 -6.84
C VAL A 107 3.55 13.04 -6.57
N THR A 108 3.90 13.16 -5.30
CA THR A 108 5.26 13.33 -4.81
C THR A 108 5.66 12.11 -4.02
N THR A 109 6.85 11.57 -4.28
CA THR A 109 7.41 10.54 -3.40
C THR A 109 8.13 11.21 -2.23
N PRO A 110 8.21 10.56 -1.06
CA PRO A 110 9.08 11.03 0.03
C PRO A 110 10.52 11.29 -0.45
N ALA A 111 11.03 10.45 -1.36
CA ALA A 111 12.30 10.65 -2.03
C ALA A 111 12.36 11.96 -2.85
N ALA A 112 11.35 12.25 -3.66
CA ALA A 112 11.29 13.46 -4.49
C ALA A 112 11.20 14.77 -3.68
N THR A 113 10.78 14.70 -2.42
CA THR A 113 10.70 15.87 -1.51
C THR A 113 11.93 16.03 -0.60
N GLY A 114 12.97 15.20 -0.79
CA GLY A 114 14.14 15.18 0.09
C GLY A 114 13.82 14.68 1.52
N LYS A 115 12.67 14.03 1.70
CA LYS A 115 12.19 13.46 2.97
C LYS A 115 12.09 11.95 2.89
N ALA A 116 12.99 11.29 2.15
CA ALA A 116 13.09 9.84 2.16
C ALA A 116 13.19 9.35 3.62
N ALA A 117 12.32 8.41 3.98
CA ALA A 117 12.41 7.75 5.26
C ALA A 117 13.58 6.74 5.19
N LYS A 118 14.18 6.47 6.35
CA LYS A 118 15.27 5.49 6.43
C LYS A 118 14.72 4.08 6.22
N PRO A 119 15.46 3.20 5.52
CA PRO A 119 15.16 1.77 5.49
C PRO A 119 15.02 1.22 6.90
N ARG A 120 14.07 0.30 7.10
CA ARG A 120 13.79 -0.28 8.41
C ARG A 120 13.20 -1.67 8.32
N VAL A 121 13.30 -2.40 9.42
CA VAL A 121 12.61 -3.66 9.65
C VAL A 121 11.54 -3.44 10.71
N MET A 122 10.30 -3.74 10.38
CA MET A 122 9.16 -3.68 11.29
C MET A 122 8.77 -5.11 11.69
N ARG A 123 8.57 -5.37 12.98
CA ARG A 123 8.16 -6.69 13.48
C ARG A 123 6.88 -6.57 14.29
N LEU A 124 5.83 -7.24 13.83
CA LEU A 124 4.57 -7.37 14.54
C LEU A 124 4.44 -8.79 15.07
N ARG A 125 4.37 -8.94 16.40
CA ARG A 125 4.06 -10.21 17.04
C ARG A 125 2.55 -10.42 17.04
N VAL A 126 2.07 -11.37 16.24
CA VAL A 126 0.65 -11.71 16.12
C VAL A 126 0.31 -12.77 17.17
N ARG A 127 -0.51 -12.38 18.16
CA ARG A 127 -0.84 -13.23 19.32
C ARG A 127 -2.32 -13.54 19.44
N ASN A 128 -3.15 -12.65 18.92
CA ASN A 128 -4.60 -12.74 19.02
C ASN A 128 -5.25 -12.35 17.69
N ARG A 129 -6.57 -12.49 17.64
CA ARG A 129 -7.33 -12.22 16.43
C ARG A 129 -7.31 -10.73 16.09
N GLU A 130 -7.25 -9.85 17.08
CA GLU A 130 -7.18 -8.41 16.89
C GLU A 130 -5.90 -8.01 16.14
N ASP A 131 -4.78 -8.68 16.39
CA ASP A 131 -3.52 -8.44 15.67
C ASP A 131 -3.63 -8.77 14.16
N LEU A 132 -4.38 -9.82 13.80
CA LEU A 132 -4.65 -10.17 12.40
C LEU A 132 -5.49 -9.11 11.67
N TRP A 133 -6.34 -8.39 12.39
CA TRP A 133 -7.19 -7.34 11.84
C TRP A 133 -6.54 -5.94 11.85
N ARG A 134 -5.29 -5.83 12.31
CA ARG A 134 -4.52 -4.58 12.16
C ARG A 134 -4.36 -4.25 10.69
N VAL A 135 -4.63 -3.00 10.33
CA VAL A 135 -4.38 -2.48 8.98
C VAL A 135 -2.88 -2.36 8.78
N PHE A 136 -2.37 -2.90 7.69
CA PHE A 136 -0.99 -2.79 7.28
C PHE A 136 -0.92 -2.18 5.88
N MET A 137 -0.30 -1.01 5.80
CA MET A 137 0.13 -0.42 4.54
C MET A 137 1.52 -0.96 4.19
N LYS A 138 1.55 -1.86 3.20
CA LYS A 138 2.75 -2.40 2.59
C LYS A 138 3.22 -1.47 1.47
N SER A 139 4.44 -0.95 1.57
CA SER A 139 5.03 -0.15 0.50
C SER A 139 5.41 -1.05 -0.70
N PRO A 140 5.60 -0.44 -1.90
CA PRO A 140 6.32 -1.11 -2.96
C PRO A 140 7.68 -1.61 -2.46
N ASN A 141 8.19 -2.67 -3.07
CA ASN A 141 9.48 -3.29 -2.72
C ASN A 141 9.62 -3.86 -1.29
N THR A 142 8.60 -3.76 -0.43
CA THR A 142 8.64 -4.37 0.90
C THR A 142 8.56 -5.88 0.82
N ALA A 143 9.53 -6.55 1.41
CA ALA A 143 9.50 -8.00 1.61
C ALA A 143 8.82 -8.34 2.95
N LEU A 144 8.05 -9.44 2.97
CA LEU A 144 7.45 -9.97 4.19
C LEU A 144 8.07 -11.32 4.55
N GLU A 145 8.23 -11.56 5.84
CA GLU A 145 8.75 -12.81 6.37
C GLU A 145 7.89 -13.30 7.54
N ILE A 146 7.76 -14.61 7.65
CA ILE A 146 7.25 -15.30 8.84
C ILE A 146 8.32 -16.33 9.25
N PRO A 147 9.26 -15.95 10.14
CA PRO A 147 10.40 -16.80 10.49
C PRO A 147 10.01 -18.17 11.07
N GLU A 148 8.87 -18.27 11.76
CA GLU A 148 8.42 -19.51 12.39
C GLU A 148 8.09 -20.65 11.39
N ILE A 149 7.91 -20.31 10.11
CA ILE A 149 7.65 -21.26 9.01
C ILE A 149 8.67 -21.12 7.87
N ASP A 150 9.79 -20.43 8.10
CA ASP A 150 10.81 -20.11 7.08
C ASP A 150 10.21 -19.50 5.79
N PHE A 151 9.14 -18.71 5.94
CA PHE A 151 8.42 -18.12 4.81
C PHE A 151 8.97 -16.72 4.48
N TYR A 152 9.14 -16.47 3.19
CA TYR A 152 9.60 -15.20 2.64
C TYR A 152 8.84 -14.87 1.35
N VAL A 153 8.38 -13.63 1.23
CA VAL A 153 7.87 -13.07 -0.01
C VAL A 153 8.58 -11.76 -0.31
N GLY A 154 9.04 -11.62 -1.56
CA GLY A 154 9.71 -10.41 -2.02
C GLY A 154 8.79 -9.19 -2.14
N GLY A 155 9.40 -8.08 -2.50
CA GLY A 155 8.70 -6.85 -2.86
C GLY A 155 7.70 -7.04 -4.00
N ASP A 156 6.63 -6.23 -3.98
CA ASP A 156 5.70 -6.06 -5.10
C ASP A 156 5.86 -4.65 -5.66
N ALA A 157 5.50 -4.43 -6.93
CA ALA A 157 5.55 -3.14 -7.61
C ALA A 157 4.44 -2.17 -7.17
N LYS A 158 3.38 -2.68 -6.52
CA LYS A 158 2.24 -1.88 -6.03
C LYS A 158 2.27 -1.74 -4.52
N ARG A 159 1.79 -0.59 -4.05
CA ARG A 159 1.46 -0.36 -2.64
C ARG A 159 0.13 -1.07 -2.35
N ALA A 160 0.00 -1.64 -1.16
CA ALA A 160 -1.23 -2.30 -0.72
C ALA A 160 -1.58 -1.91 0.72
N VAL A 161 -2.84 -1.68 1.02
CA VAL A 161 -3.40 -1.32 2.33
C VAL A 161 -4.50 -2.31 2.67
N ASP A 162 -4.18 -3.28 3.51
CA ASP A 162 -5.17 -4.26 3.95
C ASP A 162 -4.83 -4.77 5.35
N SER A 163 -5.69 -5.58 5.93
CA SER A 163 -5.42 -6.27 7.19
C SER A 163 -4.22 -7.22 7.08
N VAL A 164 -3.51 -7.42 8.19
CA VAL A 164 -2.46 -8.45 8.30
C VAL A 164 -2.96 -9.82 7.83
N TYR A 165 -4.20 -10.17 8.20
CA TYR A 165 -4.88 -11.37 7.71
C TYR A 165 -4.88 -11.43 6.18
N ASN A 166 -5.36 -10.39 5.51
CA ASN A 166 -5.52 -10.39 4.06
C ASN A 166 -4.17 -10.43 3.32
N HIS A 167 -3.12 -9.78 3.84
CA HIS A 167 -1.77 -9.90 3.26
C HIS A 167 -1.25 -11.34 3.31
N VAL A 168 -1.47 -12.05 4.42
CA VAL A 168 -1.06 -13.45 4.56
C VAL A 168 -1.97 -14.39 3.75
N ALA A 169 -3.28 -14.14 3.72
CA ALA A 169 -4.23 -14.89 2.91
C ALA A 169 -3.96 -14.75 1.41
N ALA A 170 -3.54 -13.57 0.94
CA ALA A 170 -3.10 -13.35 -0.43
C ALA A 170 -1.88 -14.20 -0.79
N CYS A 171 -0.95 -14.40 0.17
CA CYS A 171 0.19 -15.30 -0.04
C CYS A 171 -0.28 -16.75 -0.27
N VAL A 172 -1.23 -17.23 0.54
CA VAL A 172 -1.83 -18.57 0.35
C VAL A 172 -2.46 -18.68 -1.03
N PHE A 173 -3.31 -17.72 -1.42
CA PHE A 173 -3.98 -17.72 -2.71
C PHE A 173 -3.00 -17.74 -3.89
N ASN A 174 -1.94 -16.93 -3.83
CA ASN A 174 -0.92 -16.85 -4.88
C ASN A 174 -0.17 -18.18 -5.05
N LEU A 175 0.20 -18.83 -3.94
CA LEU A 175 0.85 -20.13 -3.95
C LEU A 175 -0.07 -21.23 -4.50
N GLU A 176 -1.34 -21.26 -4.10
CA GLU A 176 -2.31 -22.23 -4.62
C GLU A 176 -2.57 -22.06 -6.11
N THR A 177 -2.68 -20.80 -6.55
CA THR A 177 -2.82 -20.47 -7.97
C THR A 177 -1.59 -20.96 -8.75
N HIS A 178 -0.39 -20.75 -8.20
CA HIS A 178 0.84 -21.27 -8.80
C HIS A 178 0.80 -22.79 -8.94
N VAL A 179 0.49 -23.53 -7.86
CA VAL A 179 0.39 -25.01 -7.88
C VAL A 179 -0.67 -25.51 -8.87
N ALA A 180 -1.79 -24.81 -9.01
CA ALA A 180 -2.84 -25.16 -9.97
C ALA A 180 -2.39 -25.03 -11.43
N HIS A 181 -1.41 -24.17 -11.71
CA HIS A 181 -0.84 -23.96 -13.04
C HIS A 181 0.43 -24.79 -13.32
N MET A 182 1.00 -25.44 -12.30
CA MET A 182 2.14 -26.33 -12.49
C MET A 182 1.76 -27.57 -13.30
N ALA A 183 2.65 -28.00 -14.19
CA ALA A 183 2.47 -29.25 -14.92
C ALA A 183 2.52 -30.43 -13.95
N THR A 184 1.58 -31.37 -14.07
CA THR A 184 1.60 -32.60 -13.27
C THR A 184 2.60 -33.59 -13.89
N SER A 185 3.75 -33.78 -13.24
CA SER A 185 4.74 -34.79 -13.62
C SER A 185 5.44 -35.35 -12.38
N ALA A 186 6.15 -36.46 -12.52
CA ALA A 186 6.94 -37.02 -11.42
C ALA A 186 8.09 -36.09 -10.98
N GLU A 187 8.50 -35.14 -11.83
CA GLU A 187 9.58 -34.19 -11.54
C GLU A 187 9.10 -32.99 -10.74
N THR A 188 7.81 -32.66 -10.78
CA THR A 188 7.21 -31.50 -10.09
C THR A 188 6.45 -31.86 -8.83
N GLU A 189 6.26 -33.15 -8.55
CA GLU A 189 5.40 -33.60 -7.44
C GLU A 189 5.95 -33.21 -6.07
N ASP A 190 7.26 -33.37 -5.85
CA ASP A 190 7.90 -32.98 -4.58
C ASP A 190 7.81 -31.47 -4.34
N GLU A 191 7.98 -30.66 -5.40
CA GLU A 191 7.86 -29.20 -5.33
C GLU A 191 6.41 -28.78 -5.05
N ARG A 192 5.43 -29.38 -5.75
CA ARG A 192 4.00 -29.14 -5.51
C ARG A 192 3.61 -29.46 -4.07
N GLN A 193 4.10 -30.59 -3.54
CA GLN A 193 3.84 -30.99 -2.16
C GLN A 193 4.41 -29.98 -1.17
N GLY A 194 5.66 -29.53 -1.35
CA GLY A 194 6.28 -28.52 -0.48
C GLY A 194 5.53 -27.17 -0.48
N ILE A 195 4.99 -26.76 -1.63
CA ILE A 195 4.16 -25.55 -1.71
C ILE A 195 2.84 -25.73 -0.97
N LEU A 196 2.18 -26.89 -1.11
CA LEU A 196 0.94 -27.18 -0.40
C LEU A 196 1.14 -27.23 1.12
N GLU A 197 2.24 -27.82 1.59
CA GLU A 197 2.63 -27.81 3.01
C GLU A 197 2.85 -26.38 3.53
N THR A 198 3.46 -25.52 2.70
CA THR A 198 3.61 -24.09 3.03
C THR A 198 2.26 -23.38 3.13
N CYS A 199 1.32 -23.67 2.22
CA CYS A 199 -0.05 -23.15 2.28
C CYS A 199 -0.79 -23.58 3.55
N GLU A 200 -0.65 -24.83 3.96
CA GLU A 200 -1.22 -25.33 5.22
C GLU A 200 -0.58 -24.64 6.43
N ALA A 201 0.74 -24.48 6.45
CA ALA A 201 1.43 -23.77 7.53
C ALA A 201 0.98 -22.31 7.65
N LEU A 202 0.80 -21.60 6.52
CA LEU A 202 0.26 -20.24 6.50
C LEU A 202 -1.18 -20.16 7.02
N ARG A 203 -2.03 -21.14 6.67
CA ARG A 203 -3.40 -21.23 7.21
C ARG A 203 -3.41 -21.46 8.72
N GLY A 204 -2.54 -22.33 9.23
CA GLY A 204 -2.37 -22.50 10.67
C GLY A 204 -1.96 -21.21 11.39
N MET A 205 -1.22 -20.32 10.72
CA MET A 205 -0.90 -18.99 11.26
C MET A 205 -2.13 -18.07 11.26
N LEU A 206 -2.94 -18.10 10.20
CA LEU A 206 -4.21 -17.34 10.11
C LEU A 206 -5.25 -17.80 11.14
N ASP A 207 -5.26 -19.10 11.45
CA ASP A 207 -6.12 -19.70 12.48
C ASP A 207 -5.56 -19.52 13.91
N LEU A 208 -4.35 -18.94 14.04
CA LEU A 208 -3.63 -18.73 15.30
C LEU A 208 -3.41 -20.01 16.10
N GLU A 209 -3.11 -21.12 15.43
CA GLU A 209 -2.71 -22.37 16.10
C GLU A 209 -1.45 -22.18 16.95
N ARG A 210 -0.60 -21.23 16.54
CA ARG A 210 0.53 -20.70 17.31
C ARG A 210 0.73 -19.22 17.01
N GLU A 211 1.27 -18.50 17.98
CA GLU A 211 1.72 -17.13 17.76
C GLU A 211 2.88 -17.08 16.75
N PHE A 212 2.91 -16.05 15.93
CA PHE A 212 3.98 -15.85 14.93
C PHE A 212 4.39 -14.38 14.82
N THR A 213 5.46 -14.13 14.07
CA THR A 213 5.99 -12.79 13.87
C THR A 213 5.91 -12.44 12.40
N LEU A 214 5.14 -11.41 12.06
CA LEU A 214 5.18 -10.82 10.73
C LEU A 214 6.31 -9.79 10.69
N VAL A 215 7.30 -10.03 9.84
CA VAL A 215 8.43 -9.13 9.62
C VAL A 215 8.25 -8.42 8.28
N ALA A 216 8.27 -7.09 8.28
CA ALA A 216 8.27 -6.29 7.06
C ALA A 216 9.63 -5.59 6.89
N ARG A 217 10.35 -5.92 5.82
CA ARG A 217 11.58 -5.23 5.42
C ARG A 217 11.23 -4.09 4.48
N ASP A 218 11.11 -2.91 5.07
CA ASP A 218 10.64 -1.68 4.45
C ASP A 218 11.84 -0.88 3.94
N ALA A 219 12.26 -1.17 2.70
CA ALA A 219 13.39 -0.51 2.06
C ALA A 219 13.15 1.00 1.85
N ASP A 220 11.90 1.41 1.64
CA ASP A 220 11.53 2.80 1.37
C ASP A 220 11.23 3.59 2.66
N GLY A 221 11.13 2.90 3.82
CA GLY A 221 10.78 3.50 5.10
C GLY A 221 9.35 4.03 5.17
N THR A 222 8.45 3.54 4.30
CA THR A 222 7.09 4.10 4.15
C THR A 222 5.97 3.21 4.70
N CYS A 223 6.24 1.95 5.06
CA CYS A 223 5.23 1.05 5.62
C CYS A 223 4.56 1.59 6.90
N ALA A 224 3.36 1.10 7.24
CA ALA A 224 2.74 1.42 8.52
C ALA A 224 1.73 0.37 8.95
N PHE A 225 1.63 0.16 10.26
CA PHE A 225 0.56 -0.61 10.89
C PHE A 225 -0.41 0.34 11.61
N LYS A 226 -1.68 -0.06 11.71
CA LYS A 226 -2.68 0.53 12.59
C LYS A 226 -3.61 -0.52 13.19
N PRO A 227 -3.79 -0.52 14.52
CA PRO A 227 -2.94 0.16 15.51
C PRO A 227 -1.45 -0.23 15.43
N ASP A 228 -0.55 0.70 15.80
CA ASP A 228 0.91 0.51 15.75
C ASP A 228 1.53 0.09 17.09
N ASP A 229 0.72 -0.06 18.15
CA ASP A 229 1.19 -0.47 19.46
C ASP A 229 1.89 -1.83 19.42
N GLY A 230 3.06 -1.92 20.04
CA GLY A 230 3.82 -3.18 20.10
C GLY A 230 4.50 -3.61 18.80
N VAL A 231 4.48 -2.78 17.75
CA VAL A 231 5.30 -3.00 16.55
C VAL A 231 6.73 -2.55 16.82
N GLU A 232 7.68 -3.48 16.75
CA GLU A 232 9.10 -3.19 16.91
C GLU A 232 9.67 -2.63 15.60
N ILE A 233 10.45 -1.56 15.68
CA ILE A 233 11.07 -0.92 14.51
C ILE A 233 12.58 -0.85 14.72
N GLU A 234 13.32 -1.42 13.77
CA GLU A 234 14.78 -1.38 13.71
C GLU A 234 15.19 -0.68 12.41
N TYR A 235 15.90 0.43 12.52
CA TYR A 235 16.44 1.12 11.34
C TYR A 235 17.67 0.39 10.81
N VAL A 236 17.74 0.23 9.50
CA VAL A 236 18.89 -0.36 8.82
C VAL A 236 19.73 0.78 8.27
N ASP A 237 21.02 0.81 8.60
CA ASP A 237 21.93 1.80 8.02
C ASP A 237 22.12 1.52 6.53
N ASP A 238 22.16 2.58 5.72
CA ASP A 238 22.51 2.48 4.30
C ASP A 238 23.93 1.89 4.20
N ALA A 239 24.05 0.69 3.63
CA ALA A 239 25.34 0.06 3.32
C ALA A 239 26.04 0.75 2.15
#